data_AF-A0A6A4RKN5-F1
#
_entry.id   AF-A0A6A4RKN5-F1
#
_cell.length_a   1.000
_cell.length_b   1.000
_cell.length_c   1.000
_cell.angle_alpha   90.00
_cell.angle_beta   90.00
_cell.angle_gamma   90.00
#
_symmetry.space_group_name_H-M   'P 1'
#
loop_
_entity.id
_entity.type
_entity.pdbx_description
1 polymer ?
#
loop_
_entity_poly.entity_id
_entity_poly.type
_entity_poly.pdbx_seq_one_letter_code
_entity_poly.pdbx_strand_id
1 'polypeptide(L)'
;MTLSTTDGKGRLNAWPYWMTLTFVPLVVLAVLFGGWTILLIPIYGWVLMPLLDAVVGKDLRNPDPETPDAELFWFRLLTCIWFPVQFALVFGTLYYLTRVGQYSTLETLGIMFGIGVTTGTVGIVYAHELFHKSNRVERGLGDLLMALVLYGHFRTEHLLVHHPYVGTPRDTVTARYNEGFHRAYARILLTGFGSAWRAEKAMLVRRKRSPWHLSNPIWKYLGLQSVFLAIAFGIGGWVGVGLFVFQAFVAIWQLELTNYVEHYGLTRKHLGDGKYEPVRPHHSWDSAHRVSGLLLINLQRHADHHVHPMRRFPLLQVYDESEVPMLPTGYPPMTALAMIPPLWRRVFNPRVRAWRKKFYPEIEDWSAYKNGTLPKPKGAG
;
A
#
# COMPACT_ATOMS: atom_id res chain seq x y z
N MET A 1 1.93 -43.26 -12.39
CA MET A 1 1.02 -42.65 -13.38
C MET A 1 1.33 -41.16 -13.39
N THR A 2 2.08 -40.74 -14.40
CA THR A 2 2.59 -39.39 -14.61
C THR A 2 1.42 -38.42 -14.75
N LEU A 3 1.27 -37.50 -13.79
CA LEU A 3 0.36 -36.38 -13.94
C LEU A 3 0.92 -35.48 -15.04
N SER A 4 0.27 -35.57 -16.20
CA SER A 4 0.40 -34.69 -17.34
C SER A 4 0.38 -33.24 -16.88
N THR A 5 1.49 -32.54 -17.13
CA THR A 5 1.57 -31.09 -17.15
C THR A 5 0.73 -30.61 -18.33
N THR A 6 -0.56 -30.38 -18.10
CA THR A 6 -1.39 -29.66 -19.07
C THR A 6 -0.95 -28.20 -19.07
N ASP A 7 -0.51 -27.75 -20.26
CA ASP A 7 -0.35 -26.37 -20.69
C ASP A 7 -1.32 -25.40 -19.99
N GLY A 8 -0.80 -24.69 -18.99
CA GLY A 8 -1.54 -23.69 -18.22
C GLY A 8 -1.44 -22.28 -18.80
N LYS A 9 -1.41 -22.11 -20.14
CA LYS A 9 -1.58 -20.79 -20.79
C LYS A 9 -3.05 -20.33 -20.72
N GLY A 10 -3.67 -20.49 -19.56
CA GLY A 10 -5.00 -19.98 -19.31
C GLY A 10 -4.94 -18.47 -19.24
N ARG A 11 -5.74 -17.78 -20.08
CA ARG A 11 -5.96 -16.34 -19.94
C ARG A 11 -6.28 -16.01 -18.48
N LEU A 12 -5.57 -15.02 -17.94
CA LEU A 12 -5.77 -14.60 -16.57
C LEU A 12 -7.23 -14.16 -16.39
N ASN A 13 -7.97 -14.87 -15.54
CA ASN A 13 -9.35 -14.53 -15.26
C ASN A 13 -9.38 -13.33 -14.30
N ALA A 14 -9.80 -12.17 -14.81
CA ALA A 14 -9.83 -10.93 -14.02
C ALA A 14 -11.05 -10.83 -13.10
N TRP A 15 -12.14 -11.55 -13.38
CA TRP A 15 -13.41 -11.47 -12.63
C TRP A 15 -13.24 -11.57 -11.11
N PRO A 16 -12.41 -12.48 -10.55
CA PRO A 16 -12.28 -12.60 -9.10
C PRO A 16 -11.76 -11.33 -8.41
N TYR A 17 -10.95 -10.51 -9.09
CA TYR A 17 -10.47 -9.23 -8.54
C TYR A 17 -11.58 -8.17 -8.44
N TRP A 18 -12.66 -8.30 -9.21
CA TRP A 18 -13.78 -7.36 -9.17
C TRP A 18 -14.55 -7.44 -7.85
N MET A 19 -14.22 -8.41 -6.98
CA MET A 19 -14.75 -8.45 -5.61
C MET A 19 -14.46 -7.17 -4.82
N THR A 20 -13.45 -6.37 -5.19
CA THR A 20 -13.22 -5.04 -4.58
C THR A 20 -14.40 -4.10 -4.74
N LEU A 21 -15.19 -4.23 -5.81
CA LEU A 21 -16.40 -3.42 -6.03
C LEU A 21 -17.51 -3.72 -5.02
N THR A 22 -17.44 -4.84 -4.29
CA THR A 22 -18.42 -5.15 -3.22
C THR A 22 -18.36 -4.15 -2.05
N PHE A 23 -17.26 -3.40 -1.88
CA PHE A 23 -17.23 -2.29 -0.94
C PHE A 23 -18.24 -1.19 -1.29
N VAL A 24 -18.60 -1.00 -2.57
CA VAL A 24 -19.57 0.01 -3.01
C VAL A 24 -20.95 -0.21 -2.37
N PRO A 25 -21.64 -1.36 -2.54
CA PRO A 25 -22.91 -1.58 -1.89
C PRO A 25 -22.80 -1.59 -0.36
N LEU A 26 -21.68 -2.03 0.23
CA LEU A 26 -21.50 -1.95 1.69
C LEU A 26 -21.46 -0.51 2.20
N VAL A 27 -20.76 0.39 1.49
CA VAL A 27 -20.77 1.83 1.77
C VAL A 27 -22.17 2.41 1.59
N VAL A 28 -22.86 2.06 0.50
CA VAL A 28 -24.23 2.54 0.27
C VAL A 28 -25.17 2.09 1.40
N LEU A 29 -25.07 0.85 1.88
CA LEU A 29 -25.85 0.37 3.02
C LEU A 29 -25.50 1.12 4.32
N ALA A 30 -24.23 1.39 4.57
CA ALA A 30 -23.78 2.17 5.72
C ALA A 30 -24.34 3.59 5.68
N VAL A 31 -24.31 4.24 4.51
CA VAL A 31 -24.90 5.56 4.31
C VAL A 31 -26.40 5.49 4.49
N LEU A 32 -27.14 4.67 3.75
CA LEU A 32 -28.61 4.71 3.78
C LEU A 32 -29.23 4.32 5.12
N PHE A 33 -28.60 3.42 5.88
CA PHE A 33 -29.22 2.84 7.08
C PHE A 33 -28.55 3.23 8.40
N GLY A 34 -27.30 3.72 8.39
CA GLY A 34 -26.58 4.05 9.62
C GLY A 34 -26.46 2.87 10.60
N GLY A 35 -26.33 3.15 11.90
CA GLY A 35 -26.31 2.12 12.93
C GLY A 35 -25.29 0.99 12.71
N TRP A 36 -25.73 -0.26 12.84
CA TRP A 36 -24.85 -1.42 12.76
C TRP A 36 -24.34 -1.71 11.34
N THR A 37 -25.00 -1.23 10.28
CA THR A 37 -24.58 -1.51 8.89
C THR A 37 -23.23 -0.86 8.56
N ILE A 38 -22.85 0.18 9.30
CA ILE A 38 -21.53 0.82 9.25
C ILE A 38 -20.41 -0.20 9.50
N LEU A 39 -20.64 -1.16 10.40
CA LEU A 39 -19.64 -2.17 10.76
C LEU A 39 -19.41 -3.21 9.66
N LEU A 40 -20.30 -3.33 8.68
CA LEU A 40 -20.16 -4.30 7.59
C LEU A 40 -18.88 -4.07 6.78
N ILE A 41 -18.44 -2.81 6.61
CA ILE A 41 -17.26 -2.45 5.84
C ILE A 41 -15.97 -3.04 6.48
N PRO A 42 -15.62 -2.71 7.74
CA PRO A 42 -14.44 -3.29 8.38
C PRO A 42 -14.59 -4.79 8.65
N ILE A 43 -15.80 -5.29 8.97
CA ILE A 43 -16.01 -6.74 9.15
C ILE A 43 -15.71 -7.48 7.85
N TYR A 44 -16.15 -6.97 6.70
CA TYR A 44 -15.90 -7.58 5.41
C TYR A 44 -14.40 -7.71 5.12
N GLY A 45 -13.66 -6.60 5.21
CA GLY A 45 -12.22 -6.60 4.89
C GLY A 45 -11.34 -7.27 5.95
N TRP A 46 -11.62 -7.05 7.24
CA TRP A 46 -10.69 -7.41 8.33
C TRP A 46 -11.03 -8.71 9.05
N VAL A 47 -12.28 -9.18 8.96
CA VAL A 47 -12.73 -10.40 9.65
C VAL A 47 -13.12 -11.48 8.64
N LEU A 48 -13.97 -11.15 7.67
CA LEU A 48 -14.45 -12.15 6.72
C LEU A 48 -13.33 -12.63 5.79
N MET A 49 -12.49 -11.74 5.23
CA MET A 49 -11.42 -12.19 4.32
C MET A 49 -10.45 -13.18 4.99
N PRO A 50 -9.88 -12.90 6.18
CA PRO A 50 -8.97 -13.85 6.82
C PRO A 50 -9.64 -15.17 7.21
N LEU A 51 -10.92 -15.16 7.59
CA LEU A 51 -11.68 -16.38 7.85
C LEU A 51 -11.86 -17.21 6.57
N LEU A 52 -12.18 -16.56 5.44
CA LEU A 52 -12.27 -17.23 4.15
C LEU A 52 -10.90 -17.76 3.71
N ASP A 53 -9.81 -17.04 3.97
CA ASP A 53 -8.45 -17.54 3.71
C ASP A 53 -8.09 -18.77 4.53
N ALA A 54 -8.56 -18.86 5.77
CA ALA A 54 -8.35 -20.06 6.60
C ALA A 54 -9.06 -21.29 6.01
N VAL A 55 -10.17 -21.10 5.29
CA VAL A 55 -10.95 -22.17 4.65
C VAL A 55 -10.43 -22.49 3.25
N VAL A 56 -10.14 -21.47 2.44
CA VAL A 56 -9.76 -21.60 1.02
C VAL A 56 -8.26 -21.88 0.84
N GLY A 57 -7.42 -21.37 1.74
CA GLY A 57 -5.98 -21.57 1.71
C GLY A 57 -5.20 -20.60 0.81
N LYS A 58 -4.00 -21.03 0.40
CA LYS A 58 -3.04 -20.24 -0.38
C LYS A 58 -3.22 -20.44 -1.89
N ASP A 59 -2.94 -19.41 -2.69
CA ASP A 59 -2.78 -19.48 -4.14
C ASP A 59 -1.30 -19.38 -4.51
N LEU A 60 -0.68 -20.53 -4.75
CA LEU A 60 0.74 -20.66 -5.12
C LEU A 60 0.96 -20.65 -6.64
N ARG A 61 -0.09 -20.40 -7.44
CA ARG A 61 0.04 -20.40 -8.89
C ARG A 61 0.77 -19.16 -9.37
N ASN A 62 1.67 -19.38 -10.32
CA ASN A 62 2.46 -18.35 -10.97
C ASN A 62 1.99 -18.20 -12.44
N PRO A 63 1.23 -17.15 -12.76
CA PRO A 63 0.83 -16.87 -14.14
C PRO A 63 2.05 -16.45 -14.98
N ASP A 64 1.93 -16.53 -16.30
CA ASP A 64 2.99 -16.11 -17.23
C ASP A 64 3.32 -14.62 -17.02
N PRO A 65 4.52 -14.27 -16.53
CA PRO A 65 4.89 -12.89 -16.24
C PRO A 65 5.02 -12.02 -17.50
N GLU A 66 5.13 -12.65 -18.69
CA GLU A 66 5.23 -11.97 -19.98
C GLU A 66 3.87 -11.78 -20.65
N THR A 67 2.76 -12.08 -19.95
CA THR A 67 1.39 -11.88 -20.46
C THR A 67 1.21 -10.42 -20.93
N PRO A 68 0.87 -10.18 -22.21
CA PRO A 68 0.72 -8.82 -22.73
C PRO A 68 -0.42 -8.04 -22.07
N ASP A 69 -0.24 -6.72 -21.95
CA ASP A 69 -1.23 -5.78 -21.39
C ASP A 69 -2.63 -5.84 -22.06
N ALA A 70 -2.69 -6.30 -23.32
CA ALA A 70 -3.95 -6.48 -24.05
C ALA A 70 -4.80 -7.63 -23.49
N GLU A 71 -4.16 -8.67 -22.97
CA GLU A 71 -4.85 -9.82 -22.35
C GLU A 71 -5.30 -9.53 -20.92
N LEU A 72 -4.83 -8.42 -20.33
CA LEU A 72 -5.20 -7.94 -19.00
C LEU A 72 -6.26 -6.83 -19.03
N PHE A 73 -6.98 -6.69 -20.15
CA PHE A 73 -7.96 -5.61 -20.35
C PHE A 73 -8.94 -5.46 -19.18
N TRP A 74 -9.57 -6.55 -18.75
CA TRP A 74 -10.58 -6.52 -17.67
C TRP A 74 -10.00 -6.18 -16.30
N PHE A 75 -8.75 -6.56 -16.04
CA PHE A 75 -8.04 -6.17 -14.81
C PHE A 75 -7.70 -4.67 -14.86
N ARG A 76 -7.17 -4.20 -15.99
CA ARG A 76 -6.83 -2.79 -16.18
C ARG A 76 -8.07 -1.90 -16.09
N LEU A 77 -9.17 -2.32 -16.73
CA LEU A 77 -10.45 -1.62 -16.64
C LEU A 77 -10.88 -1.45 -15.19
N LEU A 78 -10.85 -2.52 -14.38
CA LEU A 78 -11.17 -2.49 -12.95
C LEU A 78 -10.36 -1.40 -12.21
N THR A 79 -9.04 -1.37 -12.41
CA THR A 79 -8.20 -0.34 -11.77
C THR A 79 -8.51 1.08 -12.27
N CYS A 80 -8.84 1.22 -13.55
CA CYS A 80 -9.12 2.52 -14.16
C CYS A 80 -10.48 3.12 -13.76
N ILE A 81 -11.53 2.29 -13.67
CA ILE A 81 -12.88 2.76 -13.29
C ILE A 81 -12.98 3.11 -11.80
N TRP A 82 -12.02 2.71 -10.99
CA TRP A 82 -12.08 2.95 -9.55
C TRP A 82 -11.98 4.43 -9.19
N PHE A 83 -11.28 5.27 -9.97
CA PHE A 83 -11.24 6.71 -9.70
C PHE A 83 -12.63 7.37 -9.65
N PRO A 84 -13.47 7.28 -10.71
CA PRO A 84 -14.81 7.86 -10.65
C PRO A 84 -15.69 7.21 -9.57
N VAL A 85 -15.54 5.90 -9.33
CA VAL A 85 -16.26 5.21 -8.23
C VAL A 85 -15.86 5.79 -6.87
N GLN A 86 -14.57 5.88 -6.57
CA GLN A 86 -14.07 6.42 -5.32
C GLN A 86 -14.42 7.90 -5.14
N PHE A 87 -14.33 8.69 -6.20
CA PHE A 87 -14.76 10.10 -6.18
C PHE A 87 -16.23 10.21 -5.77
N ALA A 88 -17.11 9.41 -6.38
CA ALA A 88 -18.53 9.38 -6.05
C ALA A 88 -18.79 8.88 -4.63
N LEU A 89 -18.08 7.83 -4.17
CA LEU A 89 -18.20 7.35 -2.80
C LEU A 89 -17.78 8.42 -1.78
N VAL A 90 -16.63 9.06 -1.97
CA VAL A 90 -16.11 10.06 -1.02
C VAL A 90 -17.00 11.30 -0.99
N PHE A 91 -17.22 11.95 -2.13
CA PHE A 91 -17.95 13.22 -2.18
C PHE A 91 -19.46 13.05 -2.13
N GLY A 92 -20.00 11.96 -2.66
CA GLY A 92 -21.43 11.62 -2.53
C GLY A 92 -21.80 11.31 -1.09
N THR A 93 -20.97 10.54 -0.37
CA THR A 93 -21.16 10.32 1.07
C THR A 93 -21.02 11.62 1.84
N LEU A 94 -20.00 12.42 1.54
CA LEU A 94 -19.81 13.71 2.19
C LEU A 94 -21.03 14.62 2.02
N TYR A 95 -21.56 14.72 0.79
CA TYR A 95 -22.77 15.48 0.49
C TYR A 95 -23.98 14.94 1.26
N TYR A 96 -24.17 13.62 1.26
CA TYR A 96 -25.31 13.02 1.96
C TYR A 96 -25.26 13.32 3.46
N LEU A 97 -24.10 13.13 4.10
CA LEU A 97 -23.90 13.35 5.54
C LEU A 97 -24.04 14.83 5.94
N THR A 98 -23.69 15.79 5.08
CA THR A 98 -23.72 17.21 5.43
C THR A 98 -24.97 17.96 4.95
N ARG A 99 -25.71 17.42 3.98
CA ARG A 99 -26.84 18.11 3.33
C ARG A 99 -28.18 17.39 3.42
N VAL A 100 -28.19 16.07 3.57
CA VAL A 100 -29.42 15.27 3.41
C VAL A 100 -29.75 14.49 4.67
N GLY A 101 -28.87 13.60 5.10
CA GLY A 101 -29.14 12.68 6.20
C GLY A 101 -28.94 13.31 7.57
N GLN A 102 -29.60 12.73 8.56
CA GLN A 102 -29.48 13.09 9.96
C GLN A 102 -28.79 11.95 10.70
N TYR A 103 -27.54 12.17 11.09
CA TYR A 103 -26.73 11.18 11.79
C TYR A 103 -26.18 11.77 13.08
N SER A 104 -25.98 10.92 14.07
CA SER A 104 -25.15 11.28 15.21
C SER A 104 -23.70 11.54 14.77
N THR A 105 -22.92 12.26 15.58
CA THR A 105 -21.49 12.45 15.32
C THR A 105 -20.74 11.12 15.21
N LEU A 106 -21.12 10.12 16.02
CA LEU A 106 -20.52 8.79 15.99
C LEU A 106 -20.78 8.07 14.66
N GLU A 107 -22.01 8.11 14.16
CA GLU A 107 -22.35 7.50 12.87
C GLU A 107 -21.67 8.21 11.70
N THR A 108 -21.66 9.56 11.71
CA THR A 108 -20.94 10.35 10.70
C THR A 108 -19.46 9.97 10.64
N LEU A 109 -18.80 9.89 11.80
CA LEU A 109 -17.40 9.46 11.87
C LEU A 109 -17.25 7.98 11.49
N GLY A 110 -18.17 7.11 11.90
CA GLY A 110 -18.15 5.69 11.54
C GLY A 110 -18.27 5.44 10.04
N ILE A 111 -19.16 6.16 9.35
CA ILE A 111 -19.33 6.09 7.90
C ILE A 111 -18.06 6.61 7.20
N MET A 112 -17.52 7.75 7.63
CA MET A 112 -16.28 8.29 7.04
C MET A 112 -15.05 7.43 7.35
N PHE A 113 -15.04 6.72 8.48
CA PHE A 113 -14.06 5.67 8.76
C PHE A 113 -14.19 4.53 7.75
N GLY A 114 -15.40 4.05 7.47
CA GLY A 114 -15.66 3.05 6.43
C GLY A 114 -15.23 3.50 5.03
N ILE A 115 -15.42 4.78 4.68
CA ILE A 115 -14.86 5.38 3.46
C ILE A 115 -13.34 5.29 3.49
N GLY A 116 -12.69 5.69 4.58
CA GLY A 116 -11.23 5.61 4.72
C GLY A 116 -10.69 4.18 4.62
N VAL A 117 -11.38 3.19 5.17
CA VAL A 117 -11.04 1.76 5.01
C VAL A 117 -11.16 1.34 3.54
N THR A 118 -12.19 1.80 2.84
CA THR A 118 -12.41 1.48 1.42
C THR A 118 -11.35 2.14 0.53
N THR A 119 -11.07 3.42 0.74
CA THR A 119 -10.05 4.16 -0.02
C THR A 119 -8.63 3.71 0.30
N GLY A 120 -8.37 3.25 1.53
CA GLY A 120 -7.10 2.62 1.91
C GLY A 120 -6.91 1.23 1.29
N THR A 121 -7.87 0.33 1.51
CA THR A 121 -7.79 -1.09 1.07
C THR A 121 -7.79 -1.22 -0.45
N VAL A 122 -8.62 -0.44 -1.15
CA VAL A 122 -8.79 -0.55 -2.61
C VAL A 122 -8.11 0.62 -3.31
N GLY A 123 -8.43 1.85 -2.90
CA GLY A 123 -7.97 3.06 -3.58
C GLY A 123 -6.46 3.20 -3.66
N ILE A 124 -5.78 3.10 -2.52
CA ILE A 124 -4.32 3.22 -2.46
C ILE A 124 -3.65 2.03 -3.16
N VAL A 125 -4.17 0.81 -3.02
CA VAL A 125 -3.64 -0.37 -3.71
C VAL A 125 -3.76 -0.23 -5.24
N TYR A 126 -4.86 0.34 -5.72
CA TYR A 126 -5.05 0.58 -7.15
C TYR A 126 -4.18 1.72 -7.64
N ALA A 127 -4.08 2.81 -6.87
CA ALA A 127 -3.14 3.88 -7.16
C ALA A 127 -1.71 3.33 -7.27
N HIS A 128 -1.35 2.42 -6.37
CA HIS A 128 -0.07 1.74 -6.32
C HIS A 128 0.23 0.98 -7.62
N GLU A 129 -0.66 0.08 -8.06
CA GLU A 129 -0.53 -0.58 -9.36
C GLU A 129 -0.42 0.46 -10.50
N LEU A 130 -1.30 1.47 -10.53
CA LEU A 130 -1.40 2.42 -11.64
C LEU A 130 -0.15 3.31 -11.81
N PHE A 131 0.44 3.83 -10.72
CA PHE A 131 1.56 4.76 -10.85
C PHE A 131 2.91 4.09 -11.17
N HIS A 132 3.02 2.77 -10.98
CA HIS A 132 4.18 2.00 -11.43
C HIS A 132 4.24 1.91 -12.96
N LYS A 133 3.10 1.82 -13.64
CA LYS A 133 3.06 1.59 -15.08
C LYS A 133 3.61 2.76 -15.87
N SER A 134 4.15 2.50 -17.06
CA SER A 134 4.75 3.53 -17.94
C SER A 134 3.70 4.44 -18.58
N ASN A 135 2.44 3.97 -18.67
CA ASN A 135 1.32 4.67 -19.26
C ASN A 135 0.97 5.96 -18.50
N ARG A 136 0.88 7.09 -19.21
CA ARG A 136 0.58 8.40 -18.62
C ARG A 136 -0.84 8.53 -18.06
N VAL A 137 -1.81 7.85 -18.68
CA VAL A 137 -3.21 7.83 -18.22
C VAL A 137 -3.31 7.06 -16.91
N GLU A 138 -2.75 5.86 -16.84
CA GLU A 138 -2.72 5.06 -15.61
C GLU A 138 -2.02 5.84 -14.48
N ARG A 139 -0.82 6.40 -14.73
CA ARG A 139 -0.14 7.27 -13.76
C ARG A 139 -0.98 8.47 -13.32
N GLY A 140 -1.72 9.08 -14.24
CA GLY A 140 -2.62 10.20 -13.94
C GLY A 140 -3.79 9.80 -13.02
N LEU A 141 -4.37 8.63 -13.25
CA LEU A 141 -5.40 8.05 -12.38
C LEU A 141 -4.84 7.70 -11.00
N GLY A 142 -3.63 7.17 -10.93
CA GLY A 142 -2.92 6.96 -9.67
C GLY A 142 -2.73 8.28 -8.89
N ASP A 143 -2.31 9.36 -9.56
CA ASP A 143 -2.17 10.68 -8.93
C ASP A 143 -3.52 11.21 -8.40
N LEU A 144 -4.61 11.00 -9.14
CA LEU A 144 -5.97 11.40 -8.73
C LEU A 144 -6.46 10.60 -7.52
N LEU A 145 -6.25 9.29 -7.50
CA LEU A 145 -6.59 8.44 -6.36
C LEU A 145 -5.80 8.82 -5.10
N MET A 146 -4.50 9.08 -5.23
CA MET A 146 -3.69 9.54 -4.09
C MET A 146 -4.08 10.94 -3.61
N ALA A 147 -4.54 11.82 -4.50
CA ALA A 147 -5.06 13.12 -4.11
C ALA A 147 -6.38 13.02 -3.32
N LEU A 148 -7.25 12.04 -3.62
CA LEU A 148 -8.49 11.78 -2.85
C LEU A 148 -8.24 11.34 -1.40
N VAL A 149 -7.01 10.93 -1.08
CA VAL A 149 -6.58 10.59 0.28
C VAL A 149 -5.46 11.52 0.78
N LEU A 150 -5.27 12.68 0.14
CA LEU A 150 -4.31 13.72 0.55
C LEU A 150 -2.86 13.25 0.70
N TYR A 151 -2.47 12.22 -0.06
CA TYR A 151 -1.17 11.56 0.09
C TYR A 151 -0.40 11.44 -1.23
N GLY A 152 -0.49 12.46 -2.10
CA GLY A 152 0.09 12.44 -3.45
C GLY A 152 1.61 12.25 -3.48
N HIS A 153 2.35 12.78 -2.50
CA HIS A 153 3.80 12.64 -2.41
C HIS A 153 4.27 11.18 -2.23
N PHE A 154 3.38 10.29 -1.79
CA PHE A 154 3.65 8.85 -1.69
C PHE A 154 4.13 8.27 -3.02
N ARG A 155 3.60 8.71 -4.17
CA ARG A 155 4.07 8.23 -5.46
C ARG A 155 5.57 8.47 -5.66
N THR A 156 6.04 9.68 -5.38
CA THR A 156 7.46 10.03 -5.46
C THR A 156 8.27 9.23 -4.45
N GLU A 157 7.84 9.19 -3.19
CA GLU A 157 8.56 8.45 -2.14
C GLU A 157 8.66 6.97 -2.50
N HIS A 158 7.56 6.38 -2.96
CA HIS A 158 7.49 4.98 -3.28
C HIS A 158 8.39 4.62 -4.48
N LEU A 159 8.32 5.38 -5.57
CA LEU A 159 9.07 5.08 -6.81
C LEU A 159 10.54 5.46 -6.75
N LEU A 160 10.87 6.62 -6.15
CA LEU A 160 12.22 7.17 -6.19
C LEU A 160 13.01 6.88 -4.91
N VAL A 161 12.33 6.44 -3.84
CA VAL A 161 12.96 6.19 -2.54
C VAL A 161 12.78 4.76 -2.08
N HIS A 162 11.54 4.32 -1.86
CA HIS A 162 11.24 3.04 -1.24
C HIS A 162 11.77 1.88 -2.09
N HIS A 163 11.35 1.73 -3.34
CA HIS A 163 11.83 0.65 -4.21
C HIS A 163 13.37 0.61 -4.34
N PRO A 164 14.06 1.74 -4.67
CA PRO A 164 15.51 1.71 -4.81
C PRO A 164 16.28 1.50 -3.50
N TYR A 165 15.73 1.96 -2.37
CA TYR A 165 16.47 2.06 -1.10
C TYR A 165 15.81 1.33 0.08
N VAL A 166 14.81 0.47 -0.16
CA VAL A 166 14.16 -0.38 0.85
C VAL A 166 15.20 -1.12 1.67
N GLY A 167 14.96 -1.23 2.97
CA GLY A 167 15.88 -1.87 3.90
C GLY A 167 17.15 -1.06 4.16
N THR A 168 17.20 0.24 3.85
CA THR A 168 18.33 1.14 4.15
C THR A 168 17.88 2.42 4.88
N PRO A 169 18.80 3.19 5.50
CA PRO A 169 18.46 4.44 6.19
C PRO A 169 17.94 5.57 5.29
N ARG A 170 17.94 5.40 3.96
CA ARG A 170 17.36 6.37 3.02
C ARG A 170 15.86 6.19 2.86
N ASP A 171 15.36 4.97 3.03
CA ASP A 171 13.94 4.69 2.94
C ASP A 171 13.24 5.09 4.25
N THR A 172 12.24 5.95 4.13
CA THR A 172 11.49 6.44 5.29
C THR A 172 10.48 5.41 5.78
N VAL A 173 10.01 4.47 4.96
CA VAL A 173 8.97 3.50 5.35
C VAL A 173 9.54 2.18 5.88
N THR A 174 10.83 1.90 5.69
CA THR A 174 11.50 0.75 6.31
C THR A 174 11.29 0.76 7.83
N ALA A 175 10.61 -0.27 8.33
CA ALA A 175 10.31 -0.45 9.73
C ALA A 175 11.47 -1.13 10.45
N ARG A 176 12.09 -0.43 11.43
CA ARG A 176 13.31 -0.92 12.08
C ARG A 176 12.98 -2.02 13.08
N TYR A 177 13.93 -2.94 13.30
CA TYR A 177 13.81 -3.95 14.35
C TYR A 177 13.54 -3.29 15.72
N ASN A 178 12.51 -3.74 16.44
CA ASN A 178 11.98 -3.17 17.69
C ASN A 178 11.29 -1.80 17.62
N GLU A 179 11.18 -1.18 16.44
CA GLU A 179 10.38 0.03 16.29
C GLU A 179 8.89 -0.36 16.28
N GLY A 180 8.10 0.11 17.24
CA GLY A 180 6.66 -0.14 17.25
C GLY A 180 5.93 0.68 16.19
N PHE A 181 4.80 0.16 15.67
CA PHE A 181 4.04 0.79 14.59
C PHE A 181 3.77 2.27 14.83
N HIS A 182 3.25 2.67 16.00
CA HIS A 182 2.91 4.08 16.29
C HIS A 182 4.10 5.04 16.13
N ARG A 183 5.31 4.61 16.52
CA ARG A 183 6.54 5.40 16.34
C ARG A 183 6.97 5.42 14.88
N ALA A 184 6.90 4.28 14.18
CA ALA A 184 7.19 4.20 12.76
C ALA A 184 6.24 5.10 11.96
N TYR A 185 4.95 5.02 12.22
CA TYR A 185 3.90 5.82 11.58
C TYR A 185 4.14 7.32 11.75
N ALA A 186 4.35 7.80 12.97
CA ALA A 186 4.67 9.20 13.22
C ALA A 186 5.94 9.64 12.47
N ARG A 187 6.99 8.81 12.49
CA ARG A 187 8.24 9.08 11.76
C ARG A 187 8.01 9.16 10.25
N ILE A 188 7.24 8.25 9.68
CA ILE A 188 6.93 8.21 8.25
C ILE A 188 6.21 9.49 7.84
N LEU A 189 5.12 9.85 8.52
CA LEU A 189 4.35 11.06 8.20
C LEU A 189 5.18 12.34 8.29
N LEU A 190 6.04 12.46 9.33
CA LEU A 190 6.86 13.65 9.54
C LEU A 190 8.02 13.77 8.54
N THR A 191 8.47 12.67 7.93
CA THR A 191 9.67 12.66 7.08
C THR A 191 9.41 12.42 5.60
N GLY A 192 8.26 11.82 5.25
CA GLY A 192 7.91 11.38 3.89
C GLY A 192 7.89 12.52 2.88
N PHE A 193 7.19 13.61 3.14
CA PHE A 193 7.12 14.73 2.19
C PHE A 193 8.49 15.36 1.91
N GLY A 194 9.28 15.60 2.96
CA GLY A 194 10.64 16.15 2.80
C GLY A 194 11.58 15.18 2.07
N SER A 195 11.35 13.87 2.24
CA SER A 195 12.08 12.82 1.52
C SER A 195 11.75 12.80 0.03
N ALA A 196 10.46 12.89 -0.31
CA ALA A 196 9.98 13.00 -1.67
C ALA A 196 10.50 14.27 -2.36
N TRP A 197 10.45 15.42 -1.68
CA TRP A 197 10.97 16.69 -2.20
C TRP A 197 12.46 16.60 -2.57
N ARG A 198 13.28 15.99 -1.71
CA ARG A 198 14.71 15.79 -1.99
C ARG A 198 14.93 14.91 -3.24
N ALA A 199 14.18 13.81 -3.36
CA ALA A 199 14.29 12.92 -4.51
C ALA A 199 13.95 13.63 -5.84
N GLU A 200 12.85 14.38 -5.89
CA GLU A 200 12.46 15.15 -7.09
C GLU A 200 13.44 16.28 -7.38
N LYS A 201 13.92 16.96 -6.34
CA LYS A 201 14.97 17.98 -6.47
C LYS A 201 16.22 17.38 -7.14
N ALA A 202 16.69 16.22 -6.71
CA ALA A 202 17.84 15.55 -7.31
C ALA A 202 17.58 15.21 -8.79
N MET A 203 16.36 14.76 -9.12
CA MET A 203 15.99 14.49 -10.51
C MET A 203 15.99 15.74 -11.39
N LEU A 204 15.51 16.86 -10.88
CA LEU A 204 15.52 18.14 -11.60
C LEU A 204 16.93 18.67 -11.79
N VAL A 205 17.79 18.58 -10.76
CA VAL A 205 19.20 18.97 -10.86
C VAL A 205 19.93 18.16 -11.93
N ARG A 206 19.72 16.82 -11.98
CA ARG A 206 20.28 15.97 -13.05
C ARG A 206 19.80 16.37 -14.45
N ARG A 207 18.61 16.98 -14.55
CA ARG A 207 18.04 17.53 -15.79
C ARG A 207 18.39 19.01 -16.02
N LYS A 208 19.31 19.58 -15.23
CA LYS A 208 19.71 21.00 -15.28
C LYS A 208 18.53 21.97 -15.09
N ARG A 209 17.56 21.61 -14.24
CA ARG A 209 16.39 22.45 -13.91
C ARG A 209 16.41 22.87 -12.44
N SER A 210 15.83 24.04 -12.17
CA SER A 210 15.59 24.51 -10.80
C SER A 210 14.68 23.53 -10.03
N PRO A 211 14.89 23.32 -8.71
CA PRO A 211 13.98 22.51 -7.88
C PRO A 211 12.54 23.02 -7.88
N TRP A 212 12.34 24.30 -8.16
CA TRP A 212 11.04 24.98 -8.20
C TRP A 212 10.38 24.94 -9.58
N HIS A 213 11.02 24.33 -10.58
CA HIS A 213 10.48 24.23 -11.93
C HIS A 213 9.09 23.56 -11.94
N LEU A 214 8.17 24.01 -12.79
CA LEU A 214 6.79 23.53 -12.86
C LEU A 214 6.66 22.03 -13.19
N SER A 215 7.72 21.42 -13.73
CA SER A 215 7.79 19.98 -13.96
C SER A 215 8.03 19.16 -12.68
N ASN A 216 8.20 19.80 -11.52
CA ASN A 216 8.24 19.10 -10.24
C ASN A 216 6.83 18.54 -9.94
N PRO A 217 6.65 17.23 -9.81
CA PRO A 217 5.33 16.63 -9.62
C PRO A 217 4.68 17.01 -8.29
N ILE A 218 5.43 17.51 -7.31
CA ILE A 218 4.89 18.04 -6.05
C ILE A 218 3.83 19.12 -6.30
N TRP A 219 4.01 19.97 -7.31
CA TRP A 219 3.00 20.98 -7.66
C TRP A 219 1.70 20.38 -8.15
N LYS A 220 1.77 19.29 -8.92
CA LYS A 220 0.58 18.54 -9.34
C LYS A 220 -0.13 17.95 -8.11
N TYR A 221 0.61 17.35 -7.18
CA TYR A 221 0.04 16.75 -5.98
C TYR A 221 -0.67 17.80 -5.13
N LEU A 222 -0.02 18.93 -4.84
CA LEU A 222 -0.60 20.03 -4.07
C LEU A 222 -1.81 20.63 -4.79
N GLY A 223 -1.75 20.83 -6.11
CA GLY A 223 -2.86 21.35 -6.90
C GLY A 223 -4.10 20.45 -6.85
N LEU A 224 -3.94 19.15 -7.11
CA LEU A 224 -5.05 18.19 -7.05
C LEU A 224 -5.67 18.09 -5.65
N GLN A 225 -4.83 18.03 -4.62
CA GLN A 225 -5.29 17.98 -3.23
C GLN A 225 -6.06 19.25 -2.84
N SER A 226 -5.57 20.43 -3.23
CA SER A 226 -6.26 21.71 -2.99
C SER A 226 -7.62 21.77 -3.68
N VAL A 227 -7.74 21.25 -4.91
CA VAL A 227 -9.03 21.16 -5.61
C VAL A 227 -10.00 20.27 -4.84
N PHE A 228 -9.57 19.10 -4.39
CA PHE A 228 -10.45 18.19 -3.64
C PHE A 228 -10.83 18.72 -2.26
N LEU A 229 -9.93 19.43 -1.57
CA LEU A 229 -10.26 20.16 -0.35
C LEU A 229 -11.29 21.27 -0.62
N ALA A 230 -11.16 22.01 -1.72
CA ALA A 230 -12.12 23.03 -2.11
C ALA A 230 -13.50 22.45 -2.45
N ILE A 231 -13.56 21.27 -3.10
CA ILE A 231 -14.83 20.54 -3.31
C ILE A 231 -15.43 20.14 -1.97
N ALA A 232 -14.64 19.57 -1.05
CA ALA A 232 -15.12 19.19 0.28
C ALA A 232 -15.69 20.40 1.06
N PHE A 233 -15.01 21.55 0.97
CA PHE A 233 -15.46 22.81 1.53
C PHE A 233 -16.75 23.31 0.87
N GLY A 234 -16.86 23.25 -0.46
CA GLY A 234 -18.07 23.65 -1.18
C GLY A 234 -19.29 22.79 -0.83
N ILE A 235 -19.08 21.51 -0.49
CA ILE A 235 -20.15 20.59 -0.11
C ILE A 235 -20.59 20.79 1.35
N GLY A 236 -19.65 20.85 2.29
CA GLY A 236 -19.95 20.76 3.73
C GLY A 236 -19.28 21.83 4.60
N GLY A 237 -18.71 22.88 4.00
CA GLY A 237 -17.89 23.87 4.70
C GLY A 237 -16.70 23.22 5.41
N TRP A 238 -16.31 23.79 6.56
CA TRP A 238 -15.20 23.26 7.37
C TRP A 238 -15.49 21.87 7.95
N VAL A 239 -16.75 21.52 8.21
CA VAL A 239 -17.14 20.16 8.60
C VAL A 239 -16.84 19.19 7.47
N GLY A 240 -17.19 19.55 6.24
CA GLY A 240 -16.89 18.76 5.04
C GLY A 240 -15.38 18.52 4.86
N VAL A 241 -14.57 19.57 5.05
CA VAL A 241 -13.10 19.45 5.05
C VAL A 241 -12.61 18.52 6.14
N GLY A 242 -13.10 18.67 7.38
CA GLY A 242 -12.71 17.82 8.50
C GLY A 242 -13.00 16.34 8.27
N LEU A 243 -14.18 16.01 7.74
CA LEU A 243 -14.56 14.64 7.39
C LEU A 243 -13.72 14.07 6.24
N PHE A 244 -13.41 14.88 5.21
CA PHE A 244 -12.54 14.49 4.11
C PHE A 244 -11.10 14.23 4.57
N VAL A 245 -10.57 15.06 5.47
CA VAL A 245 -9.25 14.84 6.10
C VAL A 245 -9.27 13.59 6.98
N PHE A 246 -10.37 13.35 7.71
CA PHE A 246 -10.50 12.16 8.56
C PHE A 246 -10.47 10.86 7.76
N GLN A 247 -11.22 10.73 6.65
CA GLN A 247 -11.13 9.52 5.83
C GLN A 247 -9.74 9.33 5.20
N ALA A 248 -9.09 10.43 4.80
CA ALA A 248 -7.74 10.41 4.26
C ALA A 248 -6.74 9.89 5.32
N PHE A 249 -6.86 10.38 6.56
CA PHE A 249 -6.06 9.89 7.69
C PHE A 249 -6.23 8.38 7.92
N VAL A 250 -7.47 7.87 7.89
CA VAL A 250 -7.74 6.43 8.04
C VAL A 250 -7.13 5.61 6.89
N ALA A 251 -7.24 6.10 5.65
CA ALA A 251 -6.64 5.45 4.47
C ALA A 251 -5.10 5.39 4.57
N ILE A 252 -4.46 6.49 4.96
CA ILE A 252 -3.01 6.57 5.16
C ILE A 252 -2.58 5.67 6.32
N TRP A 253 -3.32 5.66 7.43
CA TRP A 253 -3.06 4.76 8.55
C TRP A 253 -3.05 3.29 8.10
N GLN A 254 -4.00 2.88 7.26
CA GLN A 254 -4.06 1.52 6.75
C GLN A 254 -2.90 1.18 5.79
N LEU A 255 -2.54 2.11 4.90
CA LEU A 255 -1.38 1.99 4.01
C LEU A 255 -0.11 1.76 4.84
N GLU A 256 0.17 2.65 5.79
CA GLU A 256 1.44 2.59 6.53
C GLU A 256 1.50 1.41 7.49
N LEU A 257 0.35 0.92 7.97
CA LEU A 257 0.27 -0.32 8.73
C LEU A 257 0.63 -1.53 7.86
N THR A 258 0.22 -1.53 6.59
CA THR A 258 0.60 -2.54 5.60
C THR A 258 2.09 -2.49 5.30
N ASN A 259 2.62 -1.30 4.96
CA ASN A 259 4.06 -1.09 4.73
C ASN A 259 4.90 -1.56 5.94
N TYR A 260 4.43 -1.25 7.15
CA TYR A 260 5.11 -1.66 8.38
C TYR A 260 5.22 -3.18 8.49
N VAL A 261 4.11 -3.90 8.26
CA VAL A 261 4.08 -5.38 8.28
C VAL A 261 5.00 -5.96 7.21
N GLU A 262 4.94 -5.42 5.99
CA GLU A 262 5.71 -5.86 4.83
C GLU A 262 7.23 -5.74 5.01
N HIS A 263 7.70 -4.76 5.80
CA HIS A 263 9.13 -4.46 5.91
C HIS A 263 9.69 -4.55 7.33
N TYR A 264 8.92 -5.04 8.31
CA TYR A 264 9.35 -5.05 9.70
C TYR A 264 10.64 -5.84 9.93
N GLY A 265 11.69 -5.10 10.30
CA GLY A 265 12.97 -5.64 10.76
C GLY A 265 13.87 -6.20 9.65
N LEU A 266 13.42 -6.22 8.39
CA LEU A 266 14.17 -6.69 7.24
C LEU A 266 14.99 -5.52 6.67
N THR A 267 16.28 -5.74 6.44
CA THR A 267 17.22 -4.71 5.98
C THR A 267 18.19 -5.27 4.96
N ARG A 268 18.75 -4.42 4.12
CA ARG A 268 19.79 -4.82 3.17
C ARG A 268 21.17 -4.73 3.81
N LYS A 269 22.04 -5.71 3.54
CA LYS A 269 23.44 -5.69 3.97
C LYS A 269 24.16 -4.44 3.45
N HIS A 270 24.84 -3.75 4.35
CA HIS A 270 25.78 -2.69 4.00
C HIS A 270 27.10 -3.31 3.57
N LEU A 271 27.60 -2.90 2.40
CA LEU A 271 28.82 -3.42 1.78
C LEU A 271 30.03 -2.50 1.99
N GLY A 272 29.92 -1.49 2.86
CA GLY A 272 30.92 -0.45 3.05
C GLY A 272 30.67 0.79 2.18
N ASP A 273 31.22 1.94 2.59
CA ASP A 273 31.22 3.19 1.82
C ASP A 273 29.86 3.64 1.26
N GLY A 274 28.77 3.43 2.01
CA GLY A 274 27.42 3.76 1.55
C GLY A 274 26.93 2.90 0.36
N LYS A 275 27.54 1.74 0.10
CA LYS A 275 27.02 0.73 -0.83
C LYS A 275 26.18 -0.29 -0.05
N TYR A 276 25.11 -0.75 -0.67
CA TYR A 276 24.25 -1.81 -0.14
C TYR A 276 24.10 -2.88 -1.21
N GLU A 277 23.78 -4.10 -0.78
CA GLU A 277 23.39 -5.15 -1.72
C GLU A 277 22.12 -4.77 -2.50
N PRO A 278 21.91 -5.35 -3.70
CA PRO A 278 20.69 -5.15 -4.46
C PRO A 278 19.46 -5.70 -3.73
N VAL A 279 18.28 -5.20 -4.09
CA VAL A 279 16.99 -5.71 -3.58
C VAL A 279 16.84 -7.18 -3.99
N ARG A 280 16.40 -8.01 -3.04
CA ARG A 280 16.18 -9.45 -3.18
C ARG A 280 14.86 -9.86 -2.53
N PRO A 281 14.29 -11.04 -2.87
CA PRO A 281 13.02 -11.49 -2.29
C PRO A 281 12.97 -11.46 -0.76
N HIS A 282 14.07 -11.77 -0.07
CA HIS A 282 14.12 -11.75 1.39
C HIS A 282 14.16 -10.36 2.04
N HIS A 283 14.02 -9.26 1.29
CA HIS A 283 13.94 -7.89 1.85
C HIS A 283 12.51 -7.43 2.16
N SER A 284 11.52 -8.30 1.97
CA SER A 284 10.13 -8.08 2.37
C SER A 284 9.51 -9.37 2.89
N TRP A 285 8.49 -9.22 3.73
CA TRP A 285 7.58 -10.29 4.11
C TRP A 285 6.54 -10.51 3.00
N ASP A 286 6.21 -11.77 2.72
CA ASP A 286 5.30 -12.14 1.64
C ASP A 286 4.09 -12.96 2.17
N SER A 287 2.99 -12.98 1.40
CA SER A 287 1.80 -13.77 1.66
C SER A 287 1.16 -14.24 0.35
N ALA A 288 0.72 -15.50 0.33
CA ALA A 288 0.04 -16.10 -0.81
C ALA A 288 -1.44 -16.45 -0.52
N HIS A 289 -2.08 -15.83 0.48
CA HIS A 289 -3.47 -16.12 0.85
C HIS A 289 -4.47 -15.75 -0.26
N ARG A 290 -5.28 -16.71 -0.72
CA ARG A 290 -6.01 -16.56 -1.99
C ARG A 290 -7.05 -15.44 -1.96
N VAL A 291 -7.89 -15.38 -0.94
CA VAL A 291 -9.02 -14.44 -0.88
C VAL A 291 -8.52 -13.03 -0.58
N SER A 292 -7.63 -12.87 0.40
CA SER A 292 -6.95 -11.58 0.62
C SER A 292 -6.16 -11.13 -0.62
N GLY A 293 -5.54 -12.06 -1.35
CA GLY A 293 -4.87 -11.79 -2.62
C GLY A 293 -5.82 -11.19 -3.65
N LEU A 294 -7.01 -11.77 -3.83
CA LEU A 294 -8.02 -11.21 -4.75
C LEU A 294 -8.46 -9.81 -4.34
N LEU A 295 -8.68 -9.57 -3.03
CA LEU A 295 -9.09 -8.26 -2.53
C LEU A 295 -7.99 -7.20 -2.71
N LEU A 296 -6.74 -7.55 -2.46
CA LEU A 296 -5.58 -6.67 -2.58
C LEU A 296 -4.91 -6.78 -3.96
N ILE A 297 -5.61 -7.31 -4.97
CA ILE A 297 -5.13 -7.53 -6.34
C ILE A 297 -3.74 -8.18 -6.44
N ASN A 298 -3.39 -9.05 -5.49
CA ASN A 298 -2.11 -9.76 -5.29
C ASN A 298 -0.93 -8.91 -4.83
N LEU A 299 -1.13 -7.68 -4.35
CA LEU A 299 -0.07 -6.87 -3.75
C LEU A 299 0.75 -7.64 -2.69
N GLN A 300 0.10 -8.57 -1.98
CA GLN A 300 0.73 -9.42 -0.97
C GLN A 300 1.89 -10.29 -1.46
N ARG A 301 2.01 -10.52 -2.77
CA ARG A 301 3.18 -11.12 -3.44
C ARG A 301 4.30 -10.09 -3.54
N HIS A 302 4.63 -9.52 -2.39
CA HIS A 302 5.31 -8.24 -2.27
C HIS A 302 6.80 -8.34 -2.56
N ALA A 303 7.40 -9.51 -2.33
CA ALA A 303 8.79 -9.75 -2.70
C ALA A 303 9.00 -9.61 -4.21
N ASP A 304 8.10 -10.19 -5.01
CA ASP A 304 8.19 -10.09 -6.46
C ASP A 304 7.89 -8.68 -6.95
N HIS A 305 7.00 -7.97 -6.25
CA HIS A 305 6.75 -6.57 -6.53
C HIS A 305 8.00 -5.70 -6.35
N HIS A 306 8.80 -5.93 -5.30
CA HIS A 306 10.05 -5.22 -5.07
C HIS A 306 11.16 -5.58 -6.05
N VAL A 307 11.21 -6.84 -6.50
CA VAL A 307 12.20 -7.29 -7.50
C VAL A 307 11.80 -6.84 -8.91
N HIS A 308 10.51 -6.84 -9.23
CA HIS A 308 9.94 -6.54 -10.54
C HIS A 308 8.80 -5.49 -10.45
N PRO A 309 9.06 -4.23 -10.06
CA PRO A 309 8.02 -3.23 -9.76
C PRO A 309 7.09 -2.90 -10.93
N MET A 310 7.58 -3.08 -12.16
CA MET A 310 6.78 -2.84 -13.36
C MET A 310 5.76 -3.96 -13.63
N ARG A 311 5.96 -5.16 -13.08
CA ARG A 311 5.05 -6.29 -13.27
C ARG A 311 3.68 -5.95 -12.71
N ARG A 312 2.63 -6.22 -13.48
CA ARG A 312 1.24 -5.99 -13.03
C ARG A 312 0.92 -6.92 -11.89
N PHE A 313 0.23 -6.43 -10.87
CA PHE A 313 -0.06 -7.22 -9.68
C PHE A 313 -0.69 -8.60 -9.93
N PRO A 314 -1.65 -8.79 -10.87
CA PRO A 314 -2.19 -10.13 -11.15
C PRO A 314 -1.14 -11.10 -11.70
N LEU A 315 -0.02 -10.60 -12.22
CA LEU A 315 1.11 -11.38 -12.72
C LEU A 315 2.22 -11.58 -11.68
N LEU A 316 2.11 -11.04 -10.46
CA LEU A 316 3.16 -11.21 -9.45
C LEU A 316 3.37 -12.68 -9.09
N GLN A 317 4.62 -13.03 -8.81
CA GLN A 317 5.06 -14.39 -8.58
C GLN A 317 5.18 -14.70 -7.08
N VAL A 318 4.90 -15.94 -6.70
CA VAL A 318 5.21 -16.49 -5.38
C VAL A 318 6.57 -17.18 -5.47
N TYR A 319 7.48 -16.81 -4.58
CA TYR A 319 8.79 -17.46 -4.42
C TYR A 319 8.70 -18.64 -3.45
N ASP A 320 9.72 -19.50 -3.49
CA ASP A 320 9.86 -20.56 -2.50
C ASP A 320 10.13 -20.00 -1.10
N GLU A 321 9.56 -20.61 -0.05
CA GLU A 321 9.73 -20.15 1.35
C GLU A 321 11.21 -20.23 1.82
N SER A 322 12.08 -20.93 1.07
CA SER A 322 13.53 -20.89 1.27
C SER A 322 14.15 -19.54 0.86
N GLU A 323 13.54 -18.79 -0.05
CA GLU A 323 14.06 -17.53 -0.60
C GLU A 323 13.42 -16.28 0.00
N VAL A 324 12.17 -16.40 0.48
CA VAL A 324 11.36 -15.28 1.00
C VAL A 324 10.79 -15.60 2.39
N PRO A 325 10.83 -14.66 3.36
CA PRO A 325 10.17 -14.84 4.63
C PRO A 325 8.65 -14.63 4.49
N MET A 326 7.87 -15.61 4.94
CA MET A 326 6.40 -15.57 4.84
C MET A 326 5.75 -15.00 6.11
N LEU A 327 4.66 -14.26 5.94
CA LEU A 327 3.79 -13.88 7.04
C LEU A 327 3.08 -15.10 7.64
N PRO A 328 2.84 -15.14 8.97
CA PRO A 328 2.12 -16.23 9.62
C PRO A 328 0.68 -16.41 9.15
N THR A 329 0.04 -15.30 8.76
CA THR A 329 -1.35 -15.24 8.26
C THR A 329 -1.44 -14.13 7.21
N GLY A 330 -2.62 -13.93 6.62
CA GLY A 330 -2.90 -12.78 5.76
C GLY A 330 -2.70 -11.43 6.46
N TYR A 331 -2.79 -10.36 5.67
CA TYR A 331 -2.48 -9.01 6.11
C TYR A 331 -3.37 -8.52 7.28
N PRO A 332 -4.71 -8.68 7.27
CA PRO A 332 -5.55 -8.04 8.30
C PRO A 332 -5.26 -8.49 9.75
N PRO A 333 -5.07 -9.78 10.06
CA PRO A 333 -4.65 -10.18 11.41
C PRO A 333 -3.24 -9.67 11.77
N MET A 334 -2.33 -9.56 10.80
CA MET A 334 -0.97 -9.06 11.04
C MET A 334 -0.96 -7.56 11.29
N THR A 335 -1.72 -6.78 10.55
CA THR A 335 -1.89 -5.35 10.77
C THR A 335 -2.58 -5.07 12.11
N ALA A 336 -3.61 -5.84 12.48
CA ALA A 336 -4.23 -5.76 13.80
C ALA A 336 -3.23 -6.07 14.93
N LEU A 337 -2.39 -7.10 14.76
CA LEU A 337 -1.35 -7.45 15.73
C LEU A 337 -0.28 -6.35 15.85
N ALA A 338 0.12 -5.72 14.74
CA ALA A 338 1.12 -4.65 14.69
C ALA A 338 0.71 -3.41 15.50
N MET A 339 -0.59 -3.17 15.66
CA MET A 339 -1.14 -2.10 16.50
C MET A 339 -0.86 -2.30 18.00
N ILE A 340 -0.45 -3.50 18.42
CA ILE A 340 -0.07 -3.84 19.81
C ILE A 340 1.43 -4.19 19.84
N PRO A 341 2.36 -3.20 19.91
CA PRO A 341 3.80 -3.43 19.72
C PRO A 341 4.42 -4.52 20.61
N PRO A 342 4.04 -4.70 21.89
CA PRO A 342 4.56 -5.81 22.69
C PRO A 342 4.21 -7.19 22.13
N LEU A 343 2.98 -7.38 21.62
CA LEU A 343 2.54 -8.64 21.03
C LEU A 343 3.18 -8.85 19.66
N TRP A 344 3.20 -7.81 18.83
CA TRP A 344 3.90 -7.82 17.54
C TRP A 344 5.36 -8.29 17.69
N ARG A 345 6.11 -7.69 18.63
CA ARG A 345 7.51 -8.05 18.88
C ARG A 345 7.68 -9.49 19.36
N ARG A 346 6.77 -10.01 20.19
CA ARG A 346 6.80 -11.42 20.64
C ARG A 346 6.70 -12.38 19.45
N VAL A 347 5.89 -12.04 18.44
CA VAL A 347 5.68 -12.86 17.25
C VAL A 347 6.78 -12.65 16.19
N PHE A 348 7.11 -11.41 15.84
CA PHE A 348 7.98 -11.12 14.71
C PHE A 348 9.46 -11.06 15.04
N ASN A 349 9.87 -10.68 16.26
CA ASN A 349 11.30 -10.61 16.56
C ASN A 349 12.03 -11.96 16.44
N PRO A 350 11.46 -13.10 16.92
CA PRO A 350 12.07 -14.41 16.67
C PRO A 350 12.23 -14.72 15.18
N ARG A 351 11.24 -14.35 14.35
CA ARG A 351 11.27 -14.57 12.91
C ARG A 351 12.31 -13.71 12.20
N VAL A 352 12.43 -12.43 12.58
CA VAL A 352 13.51 -11.56 12.09
C VAL A 352 14.88 -12.13 12.48
N ARG A 353 15.06 -12.66 13.70
CA ARG A 353 16.32 -13.29 14.09
C ARG A 353 16.63 -14.56 13.29
N ALA A 354 15.63 -15.39 13.01
CA ALA A 354 15.79 -16.56 12.15
C ALA A 354 16.17 -16.15 10.71
N TRP A 355 15.53 -15.13 10.17
CA TRP A 355 15.87 -14.51 8.89
C TRP A 355 17.32 -14.01 8.87
N ARG A 356 17.78 -13.28 9.91
CA ARG A 356 19.18 -12.82 10.03
C ARG A 356 20.16 -13.98 9.96
N LYS A 357 19.93 -15.03 10.74
CA LYS A 357 20.80 -16.22 10.78
C LYS A 357 20.85 -16.93 9.43
N LYS A 358 19.74 -16.95 8.69
CA LYS A 358 19.62 -17.66 7.41
C LYS A 358 20.31 -16.90 6.27
N PHE A 359 20.06 -15.60 6.15
CA PHE A 359 20.48 -14.81 4.99
C PHE A 359 21.77 -14.01 5.22
N TYR A 360 22.12 -13.75 6.48
CA TYR A 360 23.30 -12.95 6.86
C TYR A 360 24.03 -13.52 8.09
N PRO A 361 24.46 -14.80 8.05
CA PRO A 361 25.18 -15.41 9.16
C PRO A 361 26.47 -14.67 9.55
N GLU A 362 27.04 -13.90 8.63
CA GLU A 362 28.25 -13.11 8.81
C GLU A 362 28.04 -11.77 9.55
N ILE A 363 26.80 -11.31 9.75
CA ILE A 363 26.51 -10.08 10.48
C ILE A 363 26.23 -10.42 11.94
N GLU A 364 27.23 -10.22 12.79
CA GLU A 364 27.13 -10.48 14.23
C GLU A 364 26.52 -9.29 15.00
N ASP A 365 26.92 -8.06 14.67
CA ASP A 365 26.37 -6.84 15.28
C ASP A 365 25.33 -6.15 14.40
N TRP A 366 24.09 -6.14 14.89
CA TRP A 366 22.95 -5.50 14.23
C TRP A 366 22.61 -4.11 14.77
N SER A 367 23.43 -3.56 15.67
CA SER A 367 23.15 -2.29 16.36
C SER A 367 22.97 -1.13 15.40
N ALA A 368 23.85 -1.01 14.40
CA ALA A 368 23.77 0.06 13.40
C ALA A 368 22.51 -0.04 12.51
N TYR A 369 22.11 -1.27 12.15
CA TYR A 369 20.88 -1.54 11.39
C TYR A 369 19.63 -1.17 12.21
N LYS A 370 19.57 -1.63 13.47
CA LYS A 370 18.47 -1.36 14.41
C LYS A 370 18.30 0.14 14.65
N ASN A 371 19.40 0.85 14.87
CA ASN A 371 19.36 2.28 15.19
C ASN A 371 19.23 3.15 13.93
N GLY A 372 19.38 2.57 12.73
CA GLY A 372 19.36 3.29 11.46
C GLY A 372 20.52 4.28 11.32
N THR A 373 21.67 3.96 11.91
CA THR A 373 22.86 4.82 11.95
C THR A 373 23.89 4.49 10.87
N LEU A 374 23.63 3.46 10.05
CA LEU A 374 24.47 3.18 8.88
C LEU A 374 24.51 4.39 7.92
N PRO A 375 25.60 4.58 7.17
CA PRO A 375 25.66 5.60 6.14
C PRO A 375 24.53 5.43 5.12
N LYS A 376 23.89 6.53 4.72
CA LYS A 376 22.92 6.50 3.63
C LYS A 376 23.57 6.03 2.32
N PRO A 377 22.82 5.39 1.42
CA PRO A 377 23.35 4.97 0.12
C PRO A 377 23.97 6.16 -0.64
N LYS A 378 25.14 5.96 -1.26
CA LYS A 378 25.80 6.98 -2.08
C LYS A 378 24.89 7.44 -3.23
N GLY A 379 24.84 8.74 -3.48
CA GLY A 379 24.03 9.32 -4.57
C GLY A 379 22.51 9.30 -4.34
N ALA A 380 22.07 8.95 -3.12
CA ALA A 380 20.66 8.89 -2.75
C ALA A 380 20.03 10.24 -2.35
N GLY A 381 20.79 11.33 -2.47
CA GLY A 381 20.39 12.69 -2.14
C GLY A 381 19.91 13.46 -3.35
#